data_AF-A0A968CR51-F1
#
_entry.id   AF-A0A968CR51-F1
#
_cell.length_a   1.000
_cell.length_b   1.000
_cell.length_c   1.000
_cell.angle_alpha   90.00
_cell.angle_beta   90.00
_cell.angle_gamma   90.00
#
_symmetry.space_group_name_H-M   'P 1'
#
loop_
_entity.id
_entity.type
_entity.pdbx_description
1 polymer ?
#
loop_
_entity_poly.entity_id
_entity_poly.type
_entity_poly.pdbx_seq_one_letter_code
_entity_poly.pdbx_strand_id
1 'polypeptide(L)'
;YAFFAPVFVPIFMQLGISPELTQVAYRIGDSVTNVITPLNPYLIIVLALLKTYLPKSGLGTLISIMLPYTIAFSIAWMLLLFVWIMLGIPLGPGGP
;
A
#
# COMPACT_ATOMS: atom_id res chain seq x y z
N TYR A 1 -2.83 9.48 -6.14
CA TYR A 1 -1.55 10.03 -6.65
C TYR A 1 -1.69 11.43 -7.25
N ALA A 2 -2.62 11.70 -8.17
CA ALA A 2 -2.72 12.99 -8.88
C ALA A 2 -2.79 14.24 -7.98
N PHE A 3 -3.45 14.16 -6.83
CA PHE A 3 -3.47 15.25 -5.84
C PHE A 3 -2.28 15.23 -4.88
N PHE A 4 -1.70 14.06 -4.61
CA PHE A 4 -0.62 13.87 -3.65
C PHE A 4 0.74 14.27 -4.23
N ALA A 5 1.02 13.85 -5.47
CA ALA A 5 2.32 14.02 -6.10
C ALA A 5 2.75 15.49 -6.24
N PRO A 6 1.91 16.44 -6.69
CA PRO A 6 2.30 17.84 -6.84
C PRO A 6 2.68 18.55 -5.53
N VAL A 7 2.23 18.02 -4.39
CA VAL A 7 2.51 18.58 -3.06
C VAL A 7 3.72 17.90 -2.44
N PHE A 8 3.71 16.56 -2.37
CA PHE A 8 4.70 15.83 -1.59
C PHE A 8 6.02 15.58 -2.35
N VAL A 9 5.98 15.39 -3.67
CA VAL A 9 7.21 15.16 -4.44
C VAL A 9 8.16 16.36 -4.34
N PRO A 10 7.74 17.62 -4.55
CA PRO A 10 8.63 18.77 -4.40
C PRO A 10 9.17 18.94 -2.97
N ILE A 11 8.35 18.69 -1.94
CA ILE A 11 8.78 18.79 -0.53
C ILE A 11 9.88 17.76 -0.23
N PHE A 12 9.69 16.52 -0.64
CA PHE A 12 10.67 15.47 -0.41
C PHE A 12 11.95 15.65 -1.23
N MET A 13 11.85 16.19 -2.46
CA MET A 13 13.03 16.60 -3.23
C MET A 13 13.87 17.66 -2.51
N GLN A 14 13.25 18.63 -1.83
CA GLN A 14 13.97 19.62 -1.02
C GLN A 14 14.71 18.99 0.18
N LEU A 15 14.25 17.83 0.64
CA LEU A 15 14.88 17.04 1.70
C LEU A 15 15.89 16.00 1.16
N GLY A 16 16.21 16.04 -0.15
CA GLY A 16 17.16 15.13 -0.78
C GLY A 16 16.59 13.75 -1.12
N ILE A 17 15.27 13.54 -1.03
CA ILE A 17 14.59 12.30 -1.39
C ILE A 17 14.18 12.37 -2.87
N SER A 18 14.53 11.35 -3.64
CA SER A 18 14.23 11.33 -5.07
C SER A 18 12.72 11.18 -5.36
N PRO A 19 12.24 11.67 -6.52
CA PRO A 19 10.85 11.47 -6.95
C PRO A 19 10.46 9.99 -7.04
N GLU A 20 11.38 9.14 -7.50
CA GLU A 20 11.18 7.70 -7.68
C GLU A 20 10.95 7.03 -6.33
N LEU A 21 11.76 7.38 -5.31
CA LEU A 21 11.60 6.85 -3.96
C LEU A 21 10.26 7.30 -3.35
N THR A 22 9.88 8.56 -3.53
CA THR A 22 8.57 9.07 -3.09
C THR A 22 7.43 8.31 -3.76
N GLN A 23 7.56 8.02 -5.06
CA GLN A 23 6.56 7.27 -5.82
C GLN A 23 6.46 5.81 -5.35
N VAL A 24 7.59 5.14 -5.10
CA VAL A 24 7.61 3.76 -4.59
C VAL A 24 6.97 3.70 -3.21
N ALA A 25 7.32 4.61 -2.31
CA ALA A 25 6.72 4.69 -0.98
C ALA A 25 5.20 4.91 -1.04
N TYR A 26 4.73 5.79 -1.93
CA TYR A 26 3.30 5.98 -2.17
C TYR A 26 2.63 4.69 -2.66
N ARG A 27 3.22 3.99 -3.64
CA ARG A 27 2.65 2.75 -4.20
C ARG A 27 2.54 1.64 -3.17
N ILE A 28 3.53 1.52 -2.28
CA ILE A 28 3.49 0.59 -1.16
C ILE A 28 2.31 0.92 -0.25
N GLY A 29 2.21 2.16 0.23
CA GLY A 29 1.15 2.58 1.16
C GLY A 29 -0.27 2.46 0.59
N ASP A 30 -0.44 2.82 -0.69
CA ASP A 30 -1.71 2.70 -1.42
C ASP A 30 -2.15 1.22 -1.52
N SER A 31 -1.21 0.31 -1.78
CA SER A 31 -1.52 -1.11 -1.98
C SER A 31 -1.94 -1.85 -0.71
N VAL A 32 -1.24 -1.63 0.42
CA VAL A 32 -1.38 -2.46 1.63
C VAL A 32 -2.73 -2.26 2.34
N THR A 33 -3.35 -1.09 2.15
CA THR A 33 -4.61 -0.71 2.82
C THR A 33 -5.86 -1.03 1.98
N ASN A 34 -5.71 -1.37 0.69
CA ASN A 34 -6.84 -1.60 -0.21
C ASN A 34 -7.79 -2.72 0.25
N VAL A 35 -7.27 -3.75 0.92
CA VAL A 35 -8.03 -4.93 1.36
C VAL A 35 -8.83 -4.72 2.65
N ILE A 36 -8.56 -3.64 3.39
CA ILE A 36 -9.27 -3.27 4.61
C ILE A 36 -10.12 -2.00 4.46
N THR A 37 -10.11 -1.39 3.27
CA THR A 37 -10.82 -0.13 3.02
C THR A 37 -12.29 -0.38 2.69
N PRO A 38 -13.25 0.10 3.51
CA PRO A 38 -14.68 -0.17 3.29
C PRO A 38 -15.23 0.45 2.01
N LEU A 39 -14.57 1.51 1.53
CA LEU A 39 -14.94 2.23 0.31
C LEU A 39 -14.42 1.56 -0.97
N ASN A 40 -13.61 0.50 -0.86
CA ASN A 40 -13.14 -0.24 -2.02
C ASN A 40 -14.31 -1.05 -2.62
N PRO A 41 -14.74 -0.77 -3.87
CA PRO A 41 -15.89 -1.46 -4.48
C PRO A 41 -15.73 -2.98 -4.53
N TYR A 42 -14.51 -3.48 -4.69
CA TYR A 42 -14.22 -4.91 -4.74
C TYR A 42 -14.44 -5.60 -3.40
N LEU A 43 -14.35 -4.87 -2.29
CA LEU A 43 -14.59 -5.43 -0.95
C LEU A 43 -16.02 -5.98 -0.81
N ILE A 44 -16.99 -5.34 -1.48
CA ILE A 44 -18.38 -5.80 -1.50
C ILE A 44 -18.52 -7.15 -2.22
N ILE A 45 -17.82 -7.32 -3.34
CA ILE A 45 -17.81 -8.56 -4.11
C ILE A 45 -17.18 -9.68 -3.28
N VAL A 46 -16.04 -9.41 -2.64
CA VAL A 46 -15.37 -10.36 -1.75
C VAL A 46 -16.26 -10.73 -0.56
N LEU A 47 -16.98 -9.77 0.02
CA LEU A 47 -17.93 -10.06 1.10
C LEU A 47 -19.10 -10.94 0.61
N ALA A 48 -19.64 -10.68 -0.58
CA ALA A 48 -20.69 -11.51 -1.15
C ALA A 48 -20.23 -12.97 -1.32
N LEU A 49 -18.98 -13.17 -1.77
CA LEU A 49 -18.36 -14.48 -1.85
C LEU A 49 -18.12 -15.08 -0.46
N LEU A 50 -17.60 -14.31 0.52
CA LEU A 50 -17.39 -14.80 1.87
C LEU A 50 -18.70 -15.30 2.51
N LYS A 51 -19.81 -14.62 2.23
CA LYS A 51 -21.14 -14.99 2.73
C LYS A 51 -21.64 -16.33 2.22
N THR A 52 -21.15 -16.85 1.08
CA THR A 52 -21.51 -18.19 0.62
C THR A 52 -20.89 -19.30 1.49
N TYR A 53 -19.77 -19.01 2.16
CA TYR A 53 -19.09 -19.94 3.07
C TYR A 53 -19.40 -19.63 4.55
N LEU A 54 -19.54 -18.35 4.90
CA LEU A 54 -19.79 -17.84 6.25
C LEU A 54 -21.00 -16.89 6.24
N PRO A 55 -22.24 -17.39 6.32
CA PRO A 55 -23.45 -16.59 6.14
C PRO A 55 -23.63 -15.44 7.14
N LYS A 56 -23.06 -15.58 8.35
CA LYS A 56 -23.10 -14.57 9.42
C LYS A 56 -22.01 -13.49 9.30
N SER A 57 -21.12 -13.60 8.30
CA SER A 57 -20.02 -12.65 8.12
C SER A 57 -20.52 -11.28 7.64
N GLY A 58 -19.90 -10.22 8.15
CA GLY A 58 -20.12 -8.84 7.72
C GLY A 58 -18.83 -8.16 7.28
N LEU A 59 -18.92 -6.87 6.94
CA LEU A 59 -17.74 -6.07 6.57
C LEU A 59 -16.68 -6.08 7.67
N GLY A 60 -17.09 -5.93 8.94
CA GLY A 60 -16.17 -6.00 10.08
C GLY A 60 -15.46 -7.35 10.20
N THR A 61 -16.16 -8.46 9.91
CA THR A 61 -15.57 -9.81 9.90
C THR A 61 -14.49 -9.93 8.83
N LEU A 62 -14.81 -9.51 7.59
CA LEU A 62 -13.86 -9.54 6.48
C LEU A 62 -12.63 -8.66 6.76
N ILE A 63 -12.83 -7.42 7.22
CA ILE A 63 -11.73 -6.51 7.57
C ILE A 63 -10.88 -7.09 8.70
N SER A 64 -11.50 -7.67 9.73
CA SER A 64 -10.76 -8.27 10.86
C SER A 64 -9.93 -9.47 10.43
N ILE A 65 -10.44 -10.30 9.51
CA ILE A 65 -9.69 -11.43 8.94
C ILE A 65 -8.51 -10.93 8.10
N MET A 66 -8.68 -9.83 7.37
CA MET A 66 -7.64 -9.28 6.48
C MET A 66 -6.62 -8.40 7.22
N LEU A 67 -6.95 -7.87 8.39
CA LEU A 67 -6.08 -6.95 9.14
C LEU A 67 -4.69 -7.53 9.45
N PRO A 68 -4.54 -8.79 9.94
CA PRO A 68 -3.22 -9.39 10.13
C PRO A 68 -2.40 -9.47 8.85
N TYR A 69 -3.06 -9.75 7.71
CA TYR A 69 -2.40 -9.79 6.39
C TYR A 69 -1.91 -8.40 5.98
N THR A 70 -2.73 -7.36 6.16
CA THR A 70 -2.31 -5.97 5.90
C THR A 70 -1.08 -5.60 6.74
N ILE A 71 -1.06 -5.95 8.03
CA ILE A 71 0.08 -5.64 8.91
C ILE A 71 1.33 -6.39 8.44
N ALA A 72 1.24 -7.70 8.23
CA ALA A 72 2.37 -8.52 7.77
C ALA A 72 2.91 -8.03 6.42
N PHE A 73 2.03 -7.74 5.47
CA PHE A 73 2.41 -7.26 4.14
C PHE A 73 3.00 -5.85 4.19
N SER A 74 2.49 -4.98 5.06
CA SER A 74 3.07 -3.64 5.27
C SER A 74 4.50 -3.73 5.79
N ILE A 75 4.73 -4.59 6.80
CA ILE A 75 6.08 -4.80 7.35
C ILE A 75 7.01 -5.38 6.27
N ALA A 76 6.57 -6.42 5.54
CA ALA A 76 7.35 -7.03 4.48
C ALA A 76 7.73 -6.03 3.38
N TRP A 77 6.79 -5.19 2.93
CA TRP A 77 7.07 -4.16 1.93
C TRP A 77 8.00 -3.05 2.43
N MET A 78 7.82 -2.61 3.67
CA MET A 78 8.74 -1.63 4.25
C MET A 78 10.16 -2.20 4.34
N LEU A 79 10.31 -3.43 4.81
CA LEU A 79 11.61 -4.11 4.88
C LEU A 79 12.23 -4.25 3.48
N LEU A 80 11.45 -4.63 2.48
CA LEU A 80 11.90 -4.72 1.11
C LEU A 80 12.40 -3.36 0.60
N LEU A 81 11.67 -2.27 0.86
CA LEU A 81 12.10 -0.93 0.48
C LEU A 81 13.40 -0.52 1.19
N PHE A 82 13.52 -0.78 2.50
CA PHE A 82 14.75 -0.49 3.24
C PHE A 82 15.95 -1.25 2.69
N VAL A 83 15.80 -2.56 2.44
CA VAL A 83 16.86 -3.39 1.85
C VAL A 83 17.22 -2.88 0.45
N TRP A 84 16.25 -2.50 -0.36
CA TRP A 84 16.49 -1.96 -1.70
C TRP A 84 17.32 -0.68 -1.66
N ILE A 85 16.98 0.25 -0.77
CA ILE A 85 17.72 1.50 -0.58
C ILE A 85 19.15 1.22 -0.09
N MET A 86 19.32 0.29 0.86
CA MET A 86 20.65 -0.10 1.37
C MET A 86 21.54 -0.73 0.30
N LEU A 87 20.96 -1.46 -0.65
CA LEU A 87 21.69 -2.07 -1.76
C LEU A 87 22.04 -1.06 -2.86
N GLY A 88 21.51 0.17 -2.82
CA GLY A 88 21.76 1.20 -3.83
C GLY A 88 21.32 0.79 -5.24
N ILE A 89 20.32 -0.09 -5.35
CA ILE A 89 19.79 -0.50 -6.64
C ILE A 89 18.88 0.63 -7.16
N PRO A 90 19.10 1.13 -8.39
CA PRO A 90 18.31 2.24 -8.92
C PRO A 90 16.82 1.88 -8.95
N LEU A 91 16.00 2.73 -8.33
CA LEU A 91 14.55 2.57 -8.23
C LEU A 91 13.81 2.96 -9.52
N GLY A 92 14.51 3.61 -10.46
CA GLY A 92 13.96 4.04 -11.74
C GLY A 92 15.04 4.53 -12.72
N PRO A 93 14.65 4.77 -13.99
CA PRO A 93 15.58 5.26 -15.01
C PRO A 93 16.06 6.67 -14.67
N GLY A 94 17.38 6.85 -14.51
CA GLY A 94 17.99 8.16 -14.22
C GLY A 94 18.17 8.49 -12.73
N GLY A 95 17.85 7.57 -11.82
CA GLY A 95 18.28 7.66 -10.42
C GLY A 95 19.68 7.06 -10.21
N PRO A 96 20.44 7.48 -9.18
CA PRO A 96 21.54 6.67 -8.68
C PRO A 96 21.04 5.30 -8.20
#